data_AF-A0A952B6U6-F1
#
_entry.id   AF-A0A952B6U6-F1
#
_cell.length_a   1.000
_cell.length_b   1.000
_cell.length_c   1.000
_cell.angle_alpha   90.00
_cell.angle_beta   90.00
_cell.angle_gamma   90.00
#
_symmetry.space_group_name_H-M   'P 1'
#
loop_
_entity.id
_entity.type
_entity.pdbx_description
1 polymer ?
#
loop_
_entity_poly.entity_id
_entity_poly.type
_entity_poly.pdbx_seq_one_letter_code
_entity_poly.pdbx_strand_id
1 'polypeptide(L)'
;MAVFDHRWRPDAFCIVSALGTPINRQLKVEPIDAVRRFSVNDYDLFVGSKCRSTPRIPHLIQNALEVVRVVMRIPRPRVAILSANEKQVASLPSTWLGAAITERPWPDASVYGPLSFDLATDLKSVRIKGIPELPVVKEVAGRADIVVCPNIDAANILYKSIAAMVKYGDASIAGITVGFPVPYAILSRSDTLSTRLESIALCSVYAQRCLAARQSRQSIAVESVKKRDRKRVLVINPGSTSLKLALFADEECLAETESPCDIPLQAKPGQTADTLRTLTDVILETLQQWGGKVEAIAARGGYLPQPPDKLSSGTYAVAELKSGKIHIEQDILAGVCDHPSRNHSSNWGIPLAAELAGELKVPAFTVDPAVVNEFCPEVEISGYSGITRRSLAHVLSVRAAGHRAAETIGLPLDQINLVVVHLGSGITVAALRRGKMVDNNIALLGGGPFTPQRSGQLPVGELIELCYSGRFTKEELLEELTKRGGLRSYLDEDDMKLLERRIKNGDEPALSIVTAMVYQIAKEIGAMFVAAGSDVEAIVLTGGLARSRMILSALRQQVGRLAPVLSFEGSLEMEALAAGTLKVLYGRIEARKYRLPEEFKSLSEVRP
;
A
#
# COMPACT_ATOMS: atom_id res chain seq x y z
N MET A 1 11.90 -11.84 -25.41
CA MET A 1 13.02 -12.34 -24.58
C MET A 1 12.88 -11.79 -23.16
N ALA A 2 13.51 -12.38 -22.16
CA ALA A 2 13.55 -11.80 -20.82
C ALA A 2 14.83 -12.35 -20.25
N VAL A 3 15.87 -11.52 -20.11
CA VAL A 3 17.19 -11.91 -19.63
C VAL A 3 17.69 -10.90 -18.64
N PHE A 4 18.21 -11.46 -17.56
CA PHE A 4 18.67 -10.78 -16.38
C PHE A 4 20.20 -10.70 -16.41
N ASP A 5 20.74 -9.56 -15.99
CA ASP A 5 22.15 -9.39 -15.64
C ASP A 5 22.35 -9.74 -14.16
N HIS A 6 23.51 -10.31 -13.85
CA HIS A 6 24.00 -10.81 -12.56
C HIS A 6 24.56 -9.70 -11.67
N ARG A 7 24.19 -8.45 -11.97
CA ARG A 7 24.41 -7.26 -11.16
C ARG A 7 23.13 -6.43 -11.34
N TRP A 8 22.63 -5.81 -10.27
CA TRP A 8 21.47 -4.89 -10.19
C TRP A 8 20.13 -5.49 -9.66
N ARG A 9 19.37 -4.65 -8.92
CA ARG A 9 18.26 -4.90 -7.96
C ARG A 9 16.96 -5.57 -8.52
N PRO A 10 16.01 -6.05 -7.66
CA PRO A 10 15.09 -7.19 -7.91
C PRO A 10 13.68 -6.95 -8.54
N ASP A 11 13.34 -5.78 -9.08
CA ASP A 11 11.95 -5.46 -9.49
C ASP A 11 11.81 -5.02 -10.95
N ALA A 12 12.67 -5.52 -11.85
CA ALA A 12 12.65 -5.16 -13.26
C ALA A 12 12.93 -6.34 -14.19
N PHE A 13 12.64 -6.14 -15.49
CA PHE A 13 13.13 -6.86 -16.67
C PHE A 13 12.17 -7.82 -17.41
N CYS A 14 11.79 -7.39 -18.62
CA CYS A 14 11.43 -8.21 -19.78
C CYS A 14 12.20 -7.63 -20.98
N ILE A 15 12.87 -8.44 -21.81
CA ILE A 15 13.55 -7.98 -23.05
C ILE A 15 12.75 -8.37 -24.29
N VAL A 16 11.96 -7.49 -24.87
CA VAL A 16 11.31 -7.84 -26.15
C VAL A 16 12.38 -7.89 -27.26
N SER A 17 12.72 -9.10 -27.72
CA SER A 17 13.47 -9.33 -28.96
C SER A 17 12.44 -9.59 -30.05
N ALA A 18 12.40 -8.72 -31.05
CA ALA A 18 11.71 -8.98 -32.30
C ALA A 18 12.72 -9.56 -33.28
N LEU A 19 12.53 -10.81 -33.71
CA LEU A 19 13.26 -11.36 -34.86
C LEU A 19 12.64 -10.77 -36.13
N GLY A 20 13.37 -9.88 -36.81
CA GLY A 20 12.97 -9.27 -38.07
C GLY A 20 14.04 -9.47 -39.15
N THR A 21 13.65 -10.04 -40.28
CA THR A 21 14.40 -10.16 -41.55
C THR A 21 14.95 -8.82 -42.07
N PRO A 22 15.97 -8.82 -42.95
CA PRO A 22 16.80 -7.65 -43.22
C PRO A 22 16.04 -6.55 -43.95
N ILE A 23 15.85 -5.39 -43.30
CA ILE A 23 15.35 -4.19 -43.98
C ILE A 23 16.55 -3.39 -44.45
N ASN A 24 16.84 -3.55 -45.74
CA ASN A 24 17.78 -2.74 -46.49
C ASN A 24 17.10 -1.40 -46.81
N ARG A 25 17.42 -0.31 -46.09
CA ARG A 25 17.33 1.09 -46.59
C ARG A 25 17.93 2.08 -45.59
N GLN A 26 18.78 2.95 -46.14
CA GLN A 26 19.54 4.01 -45.47
C GLN A 26 18.64 4.96 -44.66
N LEU A 27 18.90 5.06 -43.35
CA LEU A 27 18.47 6.18 -42.52
C LEU A 27 19.73 6.92 -42.07
N LYS A 28 19.97 8.10 -42.64
CA LYS A 28 20.96 9.06 -42.12
C LYS A 28 20.39 9.63 -40.81
N VAL A 29 21.07 9.40 -39.70
CA VAL A 29 20.81 10.03 -38.41
C VAL A 29 21.99 10.96 -38.12
N GLU A 30 21.73 12.24 -37.97
CA GLU A 30 22.73 13.21 -37.52
C GLU A 30 23.05 13.03 -36.03
N PRO A 31 24.29 13.31 -35.59
CA PRO A 31 24.71 13.04 -34.22
C PRO A 31 24.14 14.09 -33.27
N ILE A 32 23.42 13.63 -32.23
CA ILE A 32 23.16 14.44 -31.04
C ILE A 32 24.30 14.16 -30.06
N ASP A 33 25.22 15.12 -29.98
CA ASP A 33 26.23 15.22 -28.94
C ASP A 33 25.57 15.51 -27.58
N ALA A 34 25.64 14.55 -26.66
CA ALA A 34 25.89 14.78 -25.23
C ALA A 34 25.70 13.48 -24.44
N VAL A 35 26.79 12.73 -24.22
CA VAL A 35 26.86 11.76 -23.12
C VAL A 35 26.98 12.57 -21.82
N ARG A 36 25.87 12.83 -21.14
CA ARG A 36 25.89 13.32 -19.75
C ARG A 36 25.97 12.15 -18.79
N ARG A 37 27.07 12.09 -18.04
CA ARG A 37 27.26 11.20 -16.89
C ARG A 37 26.34 11.71 -15.77
N PHE A 38 25.22 11.05 -15.52
CA PHE A 38 24.37 11.35 -14.37
C PHE A 38 24.89 10.60 -13.15
N SER A 39 25.32 11.35 -12.13
CA SER A 39 25.40 10.88 -10.74
C SER A 39 24.04 11.16 -10.10
N VAL A 40 23.30 10.12 -9.70
CA VAL A 40 21.99 10.26 -9.07
C VAL A 40 22.10 9.91 -7.59
N ASN A 41 21.68 10.88 -6.77
CA ASN A 41 21.54 10.84 -5.32
C ASN A 41 20.56 9.74 -4.85
N ASP A 42 20.82 9.17 -3.67
CA ASP A 42 19.86 8.51 -2.75
C ASP A 42 19.28 7.11 -3.06
N TYR A 43 19.94 6.25 -3.84
CA TYR A 43 19.54 4.83 -3.93
C TYR A 43 20.72 3.87 -3.79
N ASP A 44 20.89 3.28 -2.59
CA ASP A 44 21.83 2.17 -2.40
C ASP A 44 21.36 0.95 -3.17
N LEU A 45 22.25 0.27 -3.89
CA LEU A 45 21.94 -0.82 -4.82
C LEU A 45 22.38 -2.18 -4.24
N PHE A 46 21.46 -3.09 -3.89
CA PHE A 46 21.80 -4.43 -3.34
C PHE A 46 21.15 -5.57 -4.13
N VAL A 47 21.95 -6.55 -4.54
CA VAL A 47 21.64 -7.64 -5.49
C VAL A 47 21.45 -8.97 -4.73
N GLY A 48 20.32 -9.67 -4.92
CA GLY A 48 20.00 -10.92 -4.23
C GLY A 48 19.61 -12.07 -5.18
N SER A 49 19.98 -13.30 -4.84
CA SER A 49 20.24 -14.42 -5.77
C SER A 49 19.20 -15.57 -5.82
N LYS A 50 17.93 -15.39 -5.42
CA LYS A 50 16.95 -16.50 -5.42
C LYS A 50 15.54 -16.08 -5.86
N CYS A 51 15.18 -16.40 -7.11
CA CYS A 51 13.83 -16.25 -7.66
C CYS A 51 13.04 -17.55 -7.42
N ARG A 52 12.07 -17.53 -6.49
CA ARG A 52 11.19 -18.68 -6.17
C ARG A 52 9.71 -18.31 -6.00
N SER A 53 9.21 -17.23 -6.60
CA SER A 53 7.79 -16.85 -6.41
C SER A 53 7.01 -16.63 -7.72
N THR A 54 5.96 -17.46 -7.88
CA THR A 54 4.88 -17.45 -8.88
C THR A 54 4.13 -16.11 -9.09
N PRO A 55 4.01 -15.17 -8.12
CA PRO A 55 3.24 -13.92 -8.30
C PRO A 55 3.85 -12.88 -9.26
N ARG A 56 5.15 -12.98 -9.58
CA ARG A 56 5.87 -11.92 -10.32
C ARG A 56 5.79 -12.05 -11.85
N ILE A 57 5.72 -13.27 -12.38
CA ILE A 57 5.73 -13.52 -13.83
C ILE A 57 4.52 -12.93 -14.57
N PRO A 58 3.30 -12.97 -14.02
CA PRO A 58 2.15 -12.34 -14.67
C PRO A 58 2.33 -10.83 -14.93
N HIS A 59 2.92 -10.11 -13.98
CA HIS A 59 3.25 -8.69 -14.15
C HIS A 59 4.32 -8.48 -15.23
N LEU A 60 5.31 -9.37 -15.32
CA LEU A 60 6.31 -9.34 -16.40
C LEU A 60 5.68 -9.55 -17.78
N ILE A 61 4.72 -10.48 -17.87
CA ILE A 61 3.95 -10.69 -19.10
C ILE A 61 3.18 -9.43 -19.46
N GLN A 62 2.49 -8.79 -18.50
CA GLN A 62 1.73 -7.56 -18.74
C GLN A 62 2.61 -6.42 -19.29
N ASN A 63 3.79 -6.23 -18.70
CA ASN A 63 4.77 -5.26 -19.20
C ASN A 63 5.24 -5.58 -20.62
N ALA A 64 5.46 -6.86 -20.93
CA ALA A 64 5.84 -7.31 -22.27
C ALA A 64 4.72 -7.07 -23.29
N LEU A 65 3.48 -7.34 -22.90
CA LEU A 65 2.28 -7.11 -23.73
C LEU A 65 2.14 -5.63 -24.10
N GLU A 66 2.38 -4.71 -23.14
CA GLU A 66 2.38 -3.28 -23.41
C GLU A 66 3.39 -2.91 -24.48
N VAL A 67 4.65 -3.35 -24.35
CA VAL A 67 5.69 -3.06 -25.34
C VAL A 67 5.32 -3.59 -26.72
N VAL A 68 4.84 -4.84 -26.81
CA VAL A 68 4.44 -5.44 -28.09
C VAL A 68 3.24 -4.70 -28.71
N ARG A 69 2.25 -4.29 -27.92
CA ARG A 69 1.13 -3.49 -28.42
C ARG A 69 1.57 -2.10 -28.87
N VAL A 70 2.37 -1.41 -28.07
CA VAL A 70 2.79 -0.03 -28.33
C VAL A 70 3.74 0.02 -29.52
N VAL A 71 4.74 -0.87 -29.57
CA VAL A 71 5.80 -0.85 -30.58
C VAL A 71 5.40 -1.67 -31.81
N MET A 72 5.00 -2.92 -31.62
CA MET A 72 4.72 -3.85 -32.72
C MET A 72 3.28 -3.74 -33.25
N ARG A 73 2.39 -3.04 -32.53
CA ARG A 73 0.96 -2.87 -32.88
C ARG A 73 0.21 -4.19 -33.05
N ILE A 74 0.62 -5.21 -32.29
CA ILE A 74 -0.09 -6.49 -32.22
C ILE A 74 -1.16 -6.37 -31.12
N PRO A 75 -2.46 -6.31 -31.47
CA PRO A 75 -3.51 -6.03 -30.49
C PRO A 75 -3.69 -7.18 -29.49
N ARG A 76 -3.54 -8.42 -29.96
CA ARG A 76 -3.68 -9.64 -29.15
C ARG A 76 -2.43 -10.53 -29.30
N PRO A 77 -1.36 -10.29 -28.51
CA PRO A 77 -0.12 -11.04 -28.60
C PRO A 77 -0.26 -12.48 -28.10
N ARG A 78 0.55 -13.37 -28.66
CA ARG A 78 0.68 -14.79 -28.27
C ARG A 78 1.90 -14.98 -27.38
N VAL A 79 1.70 -15.54 -26.19
CA VAL A 79 2.74 -15.68 -25.17
C VAL A 79 2.98 -17.15 -24.86
N ALA A 80 4.20 -17.63 -25.08
CA ALA A 80 4.62 -18.97 -24.71
C ALA A 80 5.40 -18.97 -23.39
N ILE A 81 5.00 -19.81 -22.43
CA ILE A 81 5.76 -20.02 -21.19
C ILE A 81 6.69 -21.22 -21.36
N LEU A 82 7.99 -20.99 -21.31
CA LEU A 82 8.98 -22.02 -21.60
C LEU A 82 9.15 -23.02 -20.47
N SER A 83 9.34 -24.27 -20.86
CA SER A 83 9.79 -25.37 -20.02
C SER A 83 10.53 -26.39 -20.88
N ALA A 84 11.35 -27.24 -20.27
CA ALA A 84 12.00 -28.33 -20.99
C ALA A 84 11.03 -29.47 -21.39
N ASN A 85 9.82 -29.47 -20.85
CA ASN A 85 8.77 -30.47 -21.13
C ASN A 85 7.40 -29.80 -21.13
N GLU A 86 6.51 -30.24 -22.02
CA GLU A 86 5.14 -29.74 -22.18
C GLU A 86 4.15 -30.39 -21.21
N LYS A 87 4.51 -31.54 -20.64
CA LYS A 87 3.69 -32.22 -19.64
C LYS A 87 4.11 -31.78 -18.24
N GLN A 88 3.15 -31.70 -17.32
CA GLN A 88 3.45 -31.45 -15.91
C GLN A 88 4.23 -32.64 -15.33
N VAL A 89 5.45 -32.39 -14.88
CA VAL A 89 6.32 -33.40 -14.27
C VAL A 89 6.79 -32.89 -12.92
N ALA A 90 6.67 -33.70 -11.87
CA ALA A 90 7.01 -33.31 -10.50
C ALA A 90 8.47 -32.86 -10.33
N SER A 91 9.40 -33.47 -11.08
CA SER A 91 10.83 -33.15 -11.04
C SER A 91 11.19 -31.84 -11.76
N LEU A 92 10.27 -31.23 -12.51
CA LEU A 92 10.53 -30.06 -13.33
C LEU A 92 9.56 -28.91 -12.96
N PRO A 93 9.89 -28.06 -11.97
CA PRO A 93 8.99 -27.01 -11.49
C PRO A 93 8.47 -26.03 -12.56
N SER A 94 9.22 -25.81 -13.64
CA SER A 94 8.80 -24.94 -14.75
C SER A 94 7.54 -25.44 -15.47
N THR A 95 7.24 -26.74 -15.43
CA THR A 95 6.03 -27.29 -16.05
C THR A 95 4.78 -26.85 -15.31
N TRP A 96 4.85 -26.85 -13.97
CA TRP A 96 3.77 -26.42 -13.09
C TRP A 96 3.57 -24.92 -13.16
N LEU A 97 4.68 -24.17 -13.22
CA LEU A 97 4.65 -22.73 -13.42
C LEU A 97 3.94 -22.33 -14.73
N GLY A 98 4.30 -22.99 -15.84
CA GLY A 98 3.68 -22.74 -17.14
C GLY A 98 2.17 -23.02 -17.13
N ALA A 99 1.75 -24.12 -16.50
CA ALA A 99 0.34 -24.44 -16.38
C ALA A 99 -0.42 -23.44 -15.49
N ALA A 100 0.12 -23.10 -14.32
CA ALA A 100 -0.49 -22.13 -13.41
C ALA A 100 -0.65 -20.74 -14.03
N ILE A 101 0.28 -20.32 -14.91
CA ILE A 101 0.16 -19.05 -15.64
C ILE A 101 -0.90 -19.13 -16.75
N THR A 102 -1.02 -20.30 -17.39
CA THR A 102 -2.00 -20.54 -18.45
C THR A 102 -3.44 -20.51 -17.93
N GLU A 103 -3.67 -21.02 -16.73
CA GLU A 103 -5.00 -21.02 -16.08
C GLU A 103 -5.50 -19.62 -15.70
N ARG A 104 -4.61 -18.61 -15.69
CA ARG A 104 -5.00 -17.22 -15.39
C ARG A 104 -5.80 -16.61 -16.55
N PRO A 105 -6.75 -15.69 -16.27
CA PRO A 105 -7.46 -14.99 -17.32
C PRO A 105 -6.54 -13.97 -18.02
N TRP A 106 -6.46 -14.07 -19.35
CA TRP A 106 -5.72 -13.15 -20.21
C TRP A 106 -6.68 -12.54 -21.26
N PRO A 107 -7.45 -11.50 -20.91
CA PRO A 107 -8.49 -10.98 -21.81
C PRO A 107 -7.93 -10.46 -23.12
N ASP A 108 -6.71 -9.92 -23.08
CA ASP A 108 -6.11 -9.20 -24.19
C ASP A 108 -4.91 -9.93 -24.83
N ALA A 109 -4.67 -11.19 -24.47
CA ALA A 109 -3.55 -11.98 -24.97
C ALA A 109 -3.91 -13.48 -25.00
N SER A 110 -3.15 -14.25 -25.74
CA SER A 110 -3.29 -15.71 -25.76
C SER A 110 -2.03 -16.28 -25.14
N VAL A 111 -2.16 -16.82 -23.92
CA VAL A 111 -1.01 -17.26 -23.12
C VAL A 111 -1.10 -18.77 -22.94
N TYR A 112 -0.01 -19.47 -23.25
CA TYR A 112 0.04 -20.91 -23.09
C TYR A 112 1.43 -21.41 -22.70
N GLY A 113 1.44 -22.37 -21.79
CA GLY A 113 2.57 -23.22 -21.49
C GLY A 113 2.15 -24.35 -20.53
N PRO A 114 3.08 -25.22 -20.18
CA PRO A 114 4.50 -25.18 -20.56
C PRO A 114 4.74 -25.60 -22.02
N LEU A 115 5.70 -24.95 -22.69
CA LEU A 115 6.16 -25.30 -24.05
C LEU A 115 7.68 -25.33 -24.14
N SER A 116 8.25 -26.24 -24.92
CA SER A 116 9.64 -26.13 -25.36
C SER A 116 9.84 -24.99 -26.36
N PHE A 117 11.08 -24.53 -26.52
CA PHE A 117 11.40 -23.37 -27.36
C PHE A 117 11.05 -23.58 -28.84
N ASP A 118 11.28 -24.78 -29.38
CA ASP A 118 10.90 -25.14 -30.74
C ASP A 118 9.37 -25.18 -30.91
N LEU A 119 8.64 -25.73 -29.94
CA LEU A 119 7.17 -25.72 -29.96
C LEU A 119 6.57 -24.32 -29.75
N ALA A 120 7.31 -23.38 -29.17
CA ALA A 120 6.89 -21.98 -29.09
C ALA A 120 7.04 -21.24 -30.43
N THR A 121 8.03 -21.61 -31.25
CA THR A 121 8.52 -20.77 -32.36
C THR A 121 8.43 -21.39 -33.74
N ASP A 122 8.31 -22.71 -33.87
CA ASP A 122 8.31 -23.42 -35.16
C ASP A 122 7.08 -24.32 -35.36
N LEU A 123 6.28 -23.99 -36.37
CA LEU A 123 5.11 -24.77 -36.78
C LEU A 123 5.47 -26.19 -37.28
N LYS A 124 6.67 -26.43 -37.81
CA LYS A 124 7.07 -27.78 -38.25
C LYS A 124 7.27 -28.69 -37.05
N SER A 125 7.97 -28.21 -36.02
CA SER A 125 8.16 -28.93 -34.75
C SER A 125 6.83 -29.28 -34.09
N VAL A 126 5.86 -28.36 -34.11
CA VAL A 126 4.49 -28.60 -33.62
C VAL A 126 3.80 -29.75 -34.37
N ARG A 127 3.93 -29.81 -35.70
CA ARG A 127 3.34 -30.91 -36.50
C ARG A 127 3.98 -32.26 -36.23
N ILE A 128 5.30 -32.29 -36.02
CA ILE A 128 6.07 -33.53 -35.81
C ILE A 128 5.80 -34.11 -34.43
N LYS A 129 5.87 -33.28 -33.38
CA LYS A 129 5.77 -33.74 -31.99
C LYS A 129 4.32 -33.95 -31.54
N GLY A 130 3.36 -33.29 -32.20
CA GLY A 130 1.96 -33.30 -31.81
C GLY A 130 1.73 -32.53 -30.50
N ILE A 131 0.66 -31.76 -30.44
CA ILE A 131 0.26 -30.98 -29.26
C ILE A 131 -1.24 -31.17 -28.99
N PRO A 132 -1.71 -30.94 -27.75
CA PRO A 132 -3.14 -31.03 -27.44
C PRO A 132 -4.01 -30.17 -28.36
N GLU A 133 -5.17 -30.69 -28.75
CA GLU A 133 -6.15 -30.03 -29.63
C GLU A 133 -6.97 -28.92 -28.94
N LEU A 134 -6.35 -28.17 -28.03
CA LEU A 134 -6.98 -27.06 -27.33
C LEU A 134 -6.85 -25.76 -28.16
N PRO A 135 -7.92 -24.94 -28.29
CA PRO A 135 -7.89 -23.74 -29.12
C PRO A 135 -6.75 -22.76 -28.79
N VAL A 136 -6.51 -22.51 -27.49
CA VAL A 136 -5.43 -21.61 -27.03
C VAL A 136 -4.04 -22.15 -27.38
N VAL A 137 -3.87 -23.47 -27.41
CA VAL A 137 -2.60 -24.13 -27.75
C VAL A 137 -2.31 -23.99 -29.23
N LYS A 138 -3.34 -24.20 -30.08
CA LYS A 138 -3.23 -23.99 -31.52
C LYS A 138 -2.95 -22.53 -31.88
N GLU A 139 -3.39 -21.59 -31.04
CA GLU A 139 -3.14 -20.17 -31.25
C GLU A 139 -1.69 -19.76 -30.95
N VAL A 140 -1.09 -20.31 -29.88
CA VAL A 140 0.25 -19.93 -29.40
C VAL A 140 1.37 -20.78 -30.00
N ALA A 141 1.18 -22.10 -30.10
CA ALA A 141 2.24 -23.02 -30.47
C ALA A 141 2.75 -22.76 -31.90
N GLY A 142 4.08 -22.70 -32.04
CA GLY A 142 4.81 -22.41 -33.27
C GLY A 142 4.64 -20.98 -33.77
N ARG A 143 4.00 -20.11 -32.98
CA ARG A 143 3.53 -18.78 -33.39
C ARG A 143 3.67 -17.72 -32.30
N ALA A 144 4.49 -17.97 -31.28
CA ALA A 144 4.62 -17.07 -30.14
C ALA A 144 5.25 -15.73 -30.56
N ASP A 145 4.61 -14.63 -30.15
CA ASP A 145 5.15 -13.27 -30.27
C ASP A 145 6.07 -12.95 -29.07
N ILE A 146 5.74 -13.52 -27.90
CA ILE A 146 6.46 -13.35 -26.65
C ILE A 146 6.83 -14.73 -26.11
N VAL A 147 8.08 -14.87 -25.69
CA VAL A 147 8.59 -16.08 -25.05
C VAL A 147 9.05 -15.73 -23.64
N VAL A 148 8.50 -16.42 -22.64
CA VAL A 148 8.77 -16.21 -21.21
C VAL A 148 9.61 -17.36 -20.68
N CYS A 149 10.81 -17.04 -20.20
CA CYS A 149 11.70 -18.04 -19.60
C CYS A 149 11.29 -18.31 -18.14
N PRO A 150 11.40 -19.56 -17.65
CA PRO A 150 10.96 -19.92 -16.30
C PRO A 150 11.88 -19.37 -15.19
N ASN A 151 13.12 -19.03 -15.53
CA ASN A 151 14.11 -18.46 -14.63
C ASN A 151 15.20 -17.69 -15.40
N ILE A 152 16.10 -17.08 -14.63
CA ILE A 152 17.24 -16.29 -15.10
C ILE A 152 18.26 -17.11 -15.91
N ASP A 153 18.47 -18.37 -15.56
CA ASP A 153 19.48 -19.18 -16.22
C ASP A 153 19.05 -19.52 -17.65
N ALA A 154 17.82 -20.01 -17.82
CA ALA A 154 17.23 -20.33 -19.13
C ALA A 154 17.18 -19.08 -20.04
N ALA A 155 16.78 -17.96 -19.44
CA ALA A 155 16.83 -16.65 -20.04
C ALA A 155 18.24 -16.31 -20.55
N ASN A 156 19.23 -16.26 -19.66
CA ASN A 156 20.60 -15.84 -19.97
C ASN A 156 21.28 -16.70 -21.04
N ILE A 157 21.04 -18.00 -20.99
CA ILE A 157 21.49 -18.93 -22.03
C ILE A 157 20.88 -18.52 -23.38
N LEU A 158 19.55 -18.36 -23.46
CA LEU A 158 18.86 -17.99 -24.70
C LEU A 158 19.37 -16.66 -25.29
N TYR A 159 19.55 -15.63 -24.47
CA TYR A 159 20.08 -14.35 -24.97
C TYR A 159 21.52 -14.45 -25.44
N LYS A 160 22.39 -15.15 -24.72
CA LYS A 160 23.77 -15.31 -25.16
C LYS A 160 23.86 -16.12 -26.45
N SER A 161 22.99 -17.11 -26.64
CA SER A 161 22.87 -17.83 -27.90
C SER A 161 22.48 -16.90 -29.05
N ILE A 162 21.48 -16.05 -28.86
CA ILE A 162 21.05 -15.08 -29.89
C ILE A 162 22.11 -14.01 -30.14
N ALA A 163 22.70 -13.46 -29.08
CA ALA A 163 23.78 -12.48 -29.19
C ALA A 163 25.03 -13.06 -29.90
N ALA A 164 25.29 -14.35 -29.75
CA ALA A 164 26.33 -15.02 -30.53
C ALA A 164 25.99 -15.07 -32.02
N MET A 165 24.75 -15.39 -32.39
CA MET A 165 24.28 -15.35 -33.79
C MET A 165 24.35 -13.93 -34.39
N VAL A 166 24.05 -12.89 -33.60
CA VAL A 166 24.19 -11.49 -34.02
C VAL A 166 25.63 -11.16 -34.43
N LYS A 167 26.64 -11.69 -33.72
CA LYS A 167 28.06 -11.47 -34.06
C LYS A 167 28.42 -12.02 -35.44
N TYR A 168 27.73 -13.04 -35.90
CA TYR A 168 27.94 -13.66 -37.22
C TYR A 168 26.98 -13.13 -38.29
N GLY A 169 26.11 -12.17 -37.94
CA GLY A 169 25.13 -11.58 -38.86
C GLY A 169 23.89 -12.44 -39.10
N ASP A 170 23.71 -13.52 -38.32
CA ASP A 170 22.60 -14.47 -38.46
C ASP A 170 21.33 -14.04 -37.69
N ALA A 171 21.43 -13.00 -36.85
CA ALA A 171 20.33 -12.49 -36.06
C ALA A 171 20.46 -10.99 -35.76
N SER A 172 19.37 -10.37 -35.33
CA SER A 172 19.31 -9.02 -34.76
C SER A 172 18.68 -9.06 -33.36
N ILE A 173 19.03 -8.11 -32.52
CA ILE A 173 18.47 -8.04 -31.17
C ILE A 173 18.46 -6.61 -30.64
N ALA A 174 17.32 -6.23 -30.07
CA ALA A 174 17.14 -5.01 -29.30
C ALA A 174 16.70 -5.36 -27.87
N GLY A 175 17.16 -4.57 -26.91
CA GLY A 175 16.82 -4.67 -25.50
C GLY A 175 16.10 -3.41 -25.02
N ILE A 176 14.99 -3.60 -24.34
CA ILE A 176 14.28 -2.56 -23.59
C ILE A 176 13.95 -3.11 -22.22
N THR A 177 14.01 -2.27 -21.19
CA THR A 177 13.53 -2.55 -19.84
C THR A 177 12.39 -1.60 -19.51
N VAL A 178 11.24 -2.16 -19.16
CA VAL A 178 10.01 -1.46 -18.81
C VAL A 178 9.51 -1.89 -17.42
N GLY A 179 8.54 -1.16 -16.86
CA GLY A 179 8.07 -1.29 -15.47
C GLY A 179 8.51 -0.14 -14.55
N PHE A 180 9.24 0.84 -15.09
CA PHE A 180 9.65 2.07 -14.43
C PHE A 180 8.93 3.28 -15.04
N PRO A 181 8.99 4.47 -14.40
CA PRO A 181 8.43 5.70 -14.96
C PRO A 181 8.98 6.08 -16.34
N VAL A 182 10.19 5.62 -16.68
CA VAL A 182 10.86 5.81 -17.98
C VAL A 182 11.49 4.50 -18.46
N PRO A 183 11.55 4.24 -19.78
CA PRO A 183 12.20 3.03 -20.31
C PRO A 183 13.72 3.12 -20.19
N TYR A 184 14.36 2.00 -19.88
CA TYR A 184 15.83 1.88 -19.80
C TYR A 184 16.38 0.93 -20.86
N ALA A 185 17.51 1.28 -21.45
CA ALA A 185 18.32 0.38 -22.26
C ALA A 185 19.42 -0.24 -21.38
N ILE A 186 19.25 -1.50 -20.99
CA ILE A 186 20.23 -2.27 -20.21
C ILE A 186 20.77 -3.38 -21.09
N LEU A 187 22.07 -3.33 -21.36
CA LEU A 187 22.73 -4.10 -22.40
C LEU A 187 23.98 -4.80 -21.84
N SER A 188 24.37 -5.90 -22.48
CA SER A 188 25.62 -6.58 -22.11
C SER A 188 26.83 -5.74 -22.54
N ARG A 189 27.89 -5.76 -21.72
CA ARG A 189 29.18 -5.16 -22.07
C ARG A 189 29.74 -5.71 -23.39
N SER A 190 29.40 -6.96 -23.73
CA SER A 190 29.81 -7.63 -24.95
C SER A 190 28.90 -7.38 -26.16
N ASP A 191 27.85 -6.57 -26.02
CA ASP A 191 26.92 -6.29 -27.12
C ASP A 191 27.57 -5.42 -28.19
N THR A 192 27.20 -5.74 -29.44
CA THR A 192 27.65 -5.03 -30.64
C THR A 192 27.09 -3.61 -30.69
N LEU A 193 27.69 -2.77 -31.53
CA LEU A 193 27.18 -1.43 -31.76
C LEU A 193 25.75 -1.44 -32.33
N SER A 194 25.43 -2.37 -33.25
CA SER A 194 24.07 -2.46 -33.84
C SER A 194 23.05 -2.79 -32.76
N THR A 195 23.33 -3.75 -31.87
CA THR A 195 22.46 -4.06 -30.72
C THR A 195 22.21 -2.84 -29.84
N ARG A 196 23.23 -2.03 -29.58
CA ARG A 196 23.08 -0.80 -28.77
C ARG A 196 22.19 0.23 -29.46
N LEU A 197 22.39 0.46 -30.76
CA LEU A 197 21.60 1.41 -31.54
C LEU A 197 20.15 0.95 -31.70
N GLU A 198 19.92 -0.33 -32.01
CA GLU A 198 18.59 -0.93 -32.12
C GLU A 198 17.82 -0.84 -30.79
N SER A 199 18.50 -1.02 -29.66
CA SER A 199 17.93 -0.88 -28.32
C SER A 199 17.53 0.55 -28.00
N ILE A 200 18.39 1.52 -28.34
CA ILE A 200 18.07 2.95 -28.20
C ILE A 200 16.86 3.31 -29.07
N ALA A 201 16.85 2.87 -30.33
CA ALA A 201 15.74 3.11 -31.24
C ALA A 201 14.42 2.53 -30.70
N LEU A 202 14.44 1.29 -30.17
CA LEU A 202 13.30 0.66 -29.54
C LEU A 202 12.77 1.49 -28.36
N CYS A 203 13.66 1.90 -27.44
CA CYS A 203 13.30 2.76 -26.30
C CYS A 203 12.70 4.10 -26.74
N SER A 204 13.27 4.74 -27.77
CA SER A 204 12.78 6.01 -28.31
C SER A 204 11.39 5.87 -28.93
N VAL A 205 11.17 4.83 -29.74
CA VAL A 205 9.85 4.55 -30.36
C VAL A 205 8.81 4.28 -29.28
N TYR A 206 9.14 3.47 -28.28
CA TYR A 206 8.26 3.20 -27.15
C TYR A 206 7.88 4.49 -26.41
N ALA A 207 8.88 5.28 -25.99
CA ALA A 207 8.68 6.52 -25.26
C ALA A 207 7.82 7.53 -26.04
N GLN A 208 8.11 7.74 -27.33
CA GLN A 208 7.36 8.66 -28.19
C GLN A 208 5.88 8.25 -28.31
N ARG A 209 5.61 6.95 -28.50
CA ARG A 209 4.24 6.45 -28.62
C ARG A 209 3.47 6.53 -27.30
N CYS A 210 4.13 6.25 -26.17
CA CYS A 210 3.52 6.44 -24.85
C CYS A 210 3.19 7.92 -24.58
N LEU A 211 4.07 8.86 -24.97
CA LEU A 211 3.80 10.29 -24.86
C LEU A 211 2.62 10.74 -25.73
N ALA A 212 2.55 10.30 -26.98
CA ALA A 212 1.44 10.60 -27.87
C ALA A 212 0.10 10.08 -27.32
N ALA A 213 0.08 8.86 -26.77
CA ALA A 213 -1.11 8.28 -26.13
C ALA A 213 -1.53 9.03 -24.85
N ARG A 214 -0.57 9.57 -24.08
CA ARG A 214 -0.84 10.43 -22.92
C ARG A 214 -1.43 11.76 -23.35
N GLN A 215 -0.88 12.38 -24.39
CA GLN A 215 -1.37 13.65 -24.93
C GLN A 215 -2.78 13.51 -25.54
N SER A 216 -3.08 12.41 -26.24
CA SER A 216 -4.43 12.16 -26.76
C SER A 216 -5.45 11.87 -25.65
N ARG A 217 -5.03 11.18 -24.57
CA ARG A 217 -5.88 11.01 -23.37
C ARG A 217 -6.07 12.32 -22.62
N GLN A 218 -5.04 13.18 -22.57
CA GLN A 218 -5.15 14.52 -22.00
C GLN A 218 -6.04 15.43 -22.85
N SER A 219 -6.00 15.39 -24.18
CA SER A 219 -6.89 16.20 -25.01
C SER A 219 -8.36 15.78 -24.88
N ILE A 220 -8.63 14.47 -24.81
CA ILE A 220 -9.98 13.92 -24.53
C ILE A 220 -10.42 14.24 -23.09
N ALA A 221 -9.51 14.18 -22.12
CA ALA A 221 -9.81 14.54 -20.73
C ALA A 221 -10.04 16.05 -20.57
N VAL A 222 -9.29 16.90 -21.27
CA VAL A 222 -9.37 18.36 -21.23
C VAL A 222 -10.66 18.88 -21.86
N GLU A 223 -11.20 18.23 -22.89
CA GLU A 223 -12.55 18.55 -23.39
C GLU A 223 -13.68 18.10 -22.44
N SER A 224 -13.42 17.15 -21.53
CA SER A 224 -14.41 16.63 -20.58
C SER A 224 -14.40 17.31 -19.20
N VAL A 225 -13.35 18.06 -18.85
CA VAL A 225 -13.28 18.84 -17.60
C VAL A 225 -13.66 20.29 -17.87
N LYS A 226 -14.97 20.52 -18.02
CA LYS A 226 -15.55 21.84 -17.68
C LYS A 226 -15.07 22.21 -16.28
N LYS A 227 -14.60 23.46 -16.08
CA LYS A 227 -14.29 24.09 -14.77
C LYS A 227 -15.21 23.52 -13.67
N ARG A 228 -14.73 22.51 -12.92
CA ARG A 228 -15.42 22.03 -11.73
C ARG A 228 -15.10 22.99 -10.62
N ASP A 229 -16.12 23.42 -9.89
CA ASP A 229 -15.95 24.10 -8.61
C ASP A 229 -15.19 23.14 -7.68
N ARG A 230 -13.97 23.51 -7.30
CA ARG A 230 -13.13 22.71 -6.41
C ARG A 230 -13.77 22.70 -5.02
N LYS A 231 -13.98 21.52 -4.44
CA LYS A 231 -14.61 21.37 -3.12
C LYS A 231 -13.59 21.54 -2.03
N ARG A 232 -13.85 22.42 -1.05
CA ARG A 232 -12.96 22.63 0.08
C ARG A 232 -13.43 21.89 1.32
N VAL A 233 -12.50 21.22 1.99
CA VAL A 233 -12.77 20.41 3.18
C VAL A 233 -11.84 20.84 4.31
N LEU A 234 -12.41 21.20 5.47
CA LEU A 234 -11.66 21.38 6.71
C LEU A 234 -11.47 20.02 7.38
N VAL A 235 -10.23 19.65 7.65
CA VAL A 235 -9.87 18.41 8.34
C VAL A 235 -9.46 18.71 9.78
N ILE A 236 -9.99 17.96 10.73
CA ILE A 236 -9.77 18.12 12.18
C ILE A 236 -9.28 16.80 12.77
N ASN A 237 -8.11 16.82 13.42
CA ASN A 237 -7.50 15.63 14.02
C ASN A 237 -6.96 15.96 15.43
N PRO A 238 -7.77 15.74 16.48
CA PRO A 238 -7.34 15.97 17.86
C PRO A 238 -6.45 14.83 18.38
N GLY A 239 -5.23 15.18 18.75
CA GLY A 239 -4.26 14.35 19.49
C GLY A 239 -4.23 14.70 20.98
N SER A 240 -3.49 13.93 21.77
CA SER A 240 -3.43 14.14 23.24
C SER A 240 -2.68 15.41 23.63
N THR A 241 -1.71 15.83 22.82
CA THR A 241 -0.83 16.98 23.07
C THR A 241 -0.87 18.02 21.95
N SER A 242 -1.70 17.79 20.92
CA SER A 242 -1.80 18.69 19.78
C SER A 242 -3.14 18.57 19.07
N LEU A 243 -3.55 19.65 18.41
CA LEU A 243 -4.66 19.70 17.47
C LEU A 243 -4.11 19.95 16.08
N LYS A 244 -4.34 19.00 15.17
CA LYS A 244 -3.95 19.14 13.76
C LYS A 244 -5.14 19.58 12.92
N LEU A 245 -4.93 20.60 12.09
CA LEU A 245 -5.91 21.15 11.18
C LEU A 245 -5.34 21.19 9.78
N ALA A 246 -6.15 20.91 8.77
CA ALA A 246 -5.76 21.10 7.38
C ALA A 246 -6.95 21.57 6.53
N LEU A 247 -6.67 22.39 5.52
CA LEU A 247 -7.62 22.83 4.52
C LEU A 247 -7.26 22.21 3.17
N PHE A 248 -8.15 21.39 2.64
CA PHE A 248 -7.99 20.78 1.32
C PHE A 248 -8.88 21.49 0.30
N ALA A 249 -8.41 21.59 -0.94
CA ALA A 249 -9.24 21.84 -2.11
C ALA A 249 -9.07 20.65 -3.06
N ASP A 250 -10.11 19.83 -3.19
CA ASP A 250 -10.00 18.50 -3.79
C ASP A 250 -8.85 17.71 -3.12
N GLU A 251 -7.96 17.11 -3.91
CA GLU A 251 -6.82 16.32 -3.39
C GLU A 251 -5.60 17.17 -3.00
N GLU A 252 -5.66 18.50 -3.13
CA GLU A 252 -4.55 19.41 -2.82
C GLU A 252 -4.70 19.99 -1.40
N CYS A 253 -3.69 19.81 -0.55
CA CYS A 253 -3.61 20.46 0.75
C CYS A 253 -3.18 21.94 0.56
N LEU A 254 -4.09 22.88 0.83
CA LEU A 254 -3.84 24.32 0.71
C LEU A 254 -3.11 24.89 1.93
N ALA A 255 -3.45 24.38 3.12
CA ALA A 255 -2.85 24.81 4.39
C ALA A 255 -2.94 23.68 5.42
N GLU A 256 -1.95 23.58 6.29
CA GLU A 256 -1.94 22.66 7.43
C GLU A 256 -1.25 23.35 8.61
N THR A 257 -1.75 23.10 9.83
CA THR A 257 -1.10 23.53 11.06
C THR A 257 -1.28 22.49 12.16
N GLU A 258 -0.33 22.48 13.09
CA GLU A 258 -0.40 21.69 14.32
C GLU A 258 -0.22 22.64 15.50
N SER A 259 -1.29 22.83 16.27
CA SER A 259 -1.28 23.68 17.46
C SER A 259 -1.06 22.82 18.71
N PRO A 260 -0.04 23.10 19.53
CA PRO A 260 0.12 22.45 20.82
C PRO A 260 -1.10 22.71 21.71
N CYS A 261 -1.72 21.65 22.22
CA CYS A 261 -2.94 21.75 23.03
C CYS A 261 -3.09 20.48 23.87
N ASP A 262 -3.29 20.65 25.17
CA ASP A 262 -3.61 19.54 26.08
C ASP A 262 -5.11 19.23 26.01
N ILE A 263 -5.46 18.29 25.13
CA ILE A 263 -6.85 17.85 24.96
C ILE A 263 -7.14 16.76 26.02
N PRO A 264 -8.15 16.95 26.90
CA PRO A 264 -8.48 15.97 27.92
C PRO A 264 -8.81 14.59 27.33
N LEU A 265 -8.38 13.51 28.00
CA LEU A 265 -8.70 12.14 27.56
C LEU A 265 -10.18 11.79 27.71
N GLN A 266 -10.88 12.48 28.61
CA GLN A 266 -12.30 12.29 28.88
C GLN A 266 -12.96 13.64 29.15
N ALA A 267 -14.14 13.82 28.58
CA ALA A 267 -15.03 14.92 28.91
C ALA A 267 -15.63 14.70 30.31
N LYS A 268 -15.30 15.57 31.27
CA LYS A 268 -15.98 15.60 32.59
C LYS A 268 -17.24 16.45 32.48
N PRO A 269 -18.38 16.04 33.09
CA PRO A 269 -19.60 16.86 33.11
C PRO A 269 -19.30 18.28 33.61
N GLY A 270 -19.64 19.30 32.81
CA GLY A 270 -19.36 20.72 33.09
C GLY A 270 -18.13 21.30 32.38
N GLN A 271 -17.04 20.53 32.21
CA GLN A 271 -15.82 20.98 31.49
C GLN A 271 -15.90 20.80 29.97
N THR A 272 -16.86 19.99 29.51
CA THR A 272 -17.03 19.66 28.09
C THR A 272 -17.35 20.89 27.23
N ALA A 273 -18.25 21.75 27.70
CA ALA A 273 -18.70 22.91 26.93
C ALA A 273 -17.60 23.97 26.77
N ASP A 274 -16.84 24.25 27.83
CA ASP A 274 -15.74 25.21 27.81
C ASP A 274 -14.58 24.74 26.92
N THR A 275 -14.24 23.44 27.01
CA THR A 275 -13.21 22.84 26.17
C THR A 275 -13.64 22.84 24.70
N LEU A 276 -14.89 22.45 24.40
CA LEU A 276 -15.46 22.50 23.06
C LEU A 276 -15.39 23.90 22.47
N ARG A 277 -15.91 24.90 23.20
CA ARG A 277 -15.88 26.31 22.79
C ARG A 277 -14.46 26.77 22.50
N THR A 278 -13.53 26.52 23.42
CA THR A 278 -12.13 26.95 23.27
C THR A 278 -11.48 26.35 22.01
N LEU A 279 -11.68 25.05 21.77
CA LEU A 279 -11.14 24.38 20.58
C LEU A 279 -11.84 24.86 19.30
N THR A 280 -13.16 25.06 19.34
CA THR A 280 -13.95 25.60 18.22
C THR A 280 -13.49 27.01 17.85
N ASP A 281 -13.25 27.89 18.81
CA ASP A 281 -12.72 29.25 18.58
C ASP A 281 -11.35 29.20 17.89
N VAL A 282 -10.43 28.37 18.39
CA VAL A 282 -9.10 28.16 17.77
C VAL A 282 -9.23 27.68 16.32
N ILE A 283 -10.18 26.77 16.03
CA ILE A 283 -10.40 26.25 14.69
C ILE A 283 -10.97 27.32 13.76
N LEU A 284 -11.96 28.10 14.23
CA LEU A 284 -12.57 29.17 13.46
C LEU A 284 -11.57 30.30 13.17
N GLU A 285 -10.76 30.70 14.14
CA GLU A 285 -9.67 31.67 13.95
C GLU A 285 -8.66 31.19 12.91
N THR A 286 -8.23 29.93 13.01
CA THR A 286 -7.30 29.31 12.04
C THR A 286 -7.92 29.27 10.65
N LEU A 287 -9.19 28.88 10.54
CA LEU A 287 -9.91 28.84 9.27
C LEU A 287 -10.07 30.23 8.64
N GLN A 288 -10.35 31.26 9.44
CA GLN A 288 -10.42 32.65 8.97
C GLN A 288 -9.08 33.11 8.39
N GLN A 289 -7.96 32.77 9.03
CA GLN A 289 -6.61 33.06 8.51
C GLN A 289 -6.35 32.38 7.14
N TRP A 290 -6.94 31.21 6.89
CA TRP A 290 -6.80 30.48 5.64
C TRP A 290 -7.83 30.85 4.55
N GLY A 291 -8.71 31.82 4.81
CA GLY A 291 -9.70 32.31 3.84
C GLY A 291 -11.11 31.70 3.97
N GLY A 292 -11.44 31.11 5.12
CA GLY A 292 -12.79 31.04 5.71
C GLY A 292 -13.84 30.13 5.07
N LYS A 293 -13.71 29.75 3.80
CA LYS A 293 -14.76 29.04 3.05
C LYS A 293 -14.47 27.56 2.89
N VAL A 294 -15.41 26.74 3.34
CA VAL A 294 -15.41 25.27 3.19
C VAL A 294 -16.79 24.77 2.82
N GLU A 295 -16.86 23.58 2.23
CA GLU A 295 -18.10 22.89 1.86
C GLU A 295 -18.39 21.69 2.75
N ALA A 296 -17.40 21.19 3.50
CA ALA A 296 -17.60 20.17 4.51
C ALA A 296 -16.48 20.17 5.56
N ILE A 297 -16.76 19.46 6.65
CA ILE A 297 -15.80 19.16 7.72
C ILE A 297 -15.55 17.66 7.75
N ALA A 298 -14.28 17.26 7.87
CA ALA A 298 -13.85 15.89 8.07
C ALA A 298 -13.12 15.80 9.41
N ALA A 299 -13.63 14.99 10.35
CA ALA A 299 -13.00 14.83 11.65
C ALA A 299 -12.57 13.40 11.92
N ARG A 300 -11.42 13.26 12.58
CA ARG A 300 -10.97 11.96 13.08
C ARG A 300 -12.02 11.37 14.02
N GLY A 301 -12.34 10.10 13.78
CA GLY A 301 -13.31 9.38 14.61
C GLY A 301 -12.80 9.09 16.02
N GLY A 302 -13.76 8.90 16.92
CA GLY A 302 -13.52 8.45 18.29
C GLY A 302 -13.63 6.93 18.45
N TYR A 303 -13.51 6.50 19.70
CA TYR A 303 -13.76 5.13 20.16
C TYR A 303 -15.25 4.93 20.41
N LEU A 304 -16.03 4.79 19.34
CA LEU A 304 -17.46 4.51 19.41
C LEU A 304 -17.73 3.13 20.05
N PRO A 305 -18.90 2.92 20.68
CA PRO A 305 -19.41 1.59 20.98
C PRO A 305 -19.43 0.72 19.73
N GLN A 306 -19.05 -0.54 19.87
CA GLN A 306 -19.15 -1.47 18.75
C GLN A 306 -20.58 -2.02 18.66
N PRO A 307 -21.27 -1.87 17.52
CA PRO A 307 -22.56 -2.52 17.31
C PRO A 307 -22.39 -4.04 17.18
N PRO A 308 -23.47 -4.82 17.43
CA PRO A 308 -23.45 -6.27 17.27
C PRO A 308 -22.96 -6.72 15.88
N ASP A 309 -23.33 -5.97 14.83
CA ASP A 309 -23.01 -6.30 13.43
C ASP A 309 -21.62 -5.80 12.97
N LYS A 310 -20.73 -5.42 13.90
CA LYS A 310 -19.42 -4.79 13.67
C LYS A 310 -19.51 -3.45 12.93
N LEU A 311 -18.64 -2.51 13.28
CA LEU A 311 -18.56 -1.24 12.55
C LEU A 311 -17.77 -1.44 11.26
N SER A 312 -18.43 -1.32 10.11
CA SER A 312 -17.78 -1.38 8.79
C SER A 312 -16.92 -0.16 8.52
N SER A 313 -15.97 -0.28 7.59
CA SER A 313 -15.29 0.90 7.04
C SER A 313 -16.22 1.82 6.26
N GLY A 314 -15.86 3.10 6.21
CA GLY A 314 -16.55 4.11 5.42
C GLY A 314 -16.54 5.51 6.04
N THR A 315 -17.16 6.44 5.31
CA THR A 315 -17.43 7.79 5.77
C THR A 315 -18.80 7.82 6.46
N TYR A 316 -18.84 8.23 7.72
CA TYR A 316 -20.02 8.33 8.55
C TYR A 316 -20.46 9.78 8.71
N ALA A 317 -21.76 10.02 8.59
CA ALA A 317 -22.35 11.33 8.84
C ALA A 317 -22.28 11.70 10.33
N VAL A 318 -21.74 12.88 10.61
CA VAL A 318 -21.83 13.55 11.92
C VAL A 318 -22.92 14.61 11.87
N ALA A 319 -22.98 15.36 10.77
CA ALA A 319 -24.04 16.32 10.50
C ALA A 319 -24.36 16.39 9.01
N GLU A 320 -25.64 16.45 8.66
CA GLU A 320 -26.11 16.49 7.27
C GLU A 320 -26.87 17.79 7.00
N LEU A 321 -26.62 18.41 5.84
CA LEU A 321 -27.43 19.53 5.36
C LEU A 321 -28.71 19.00 4.71
N LYS A 322 -29.86 19.16 5.39
CA LYS A 322 -31.18 18.83 4.83
C LYS A 322 -32.07 20.05 4.84
N SER A 323 -32.69 20.36 3.70
CA SER A 323 -33.61 21.51 3.56
C SER A 323 -33.01 22.84 4.05
N GLY A 324 -31.71 23.07 3.80
CA GLY A 324 -31.00 24.29 4.21
C GLY A 324 -30.68 24.39 5.71
N LYS A 325 -30.92 23.34 6.48
CA LYS A 325 -30.58 23.25 7.91
C LYS A 325 -29.64 22.09 8.19
N ILE A 326 -28.73 22.29 9.13
CA ILE A 326 -27.83 21.26 9.61
C ILE A 326 -28.57 20.39 10.62
N HIS A 327 -28.60 19.09 10.36
CA HIS A 327 -29.11 18.08 11.28
C HIS A 327 -27.93 17.28 11.82
N ILE A 328 -27.72 17.34 13.13
CA ILE A 328 -26.69 16.57 13.82
C ILE A 328 -27.23 15.15 14.05
N GLU A 329 -26.44 14.14 13.70
CA GLU A 329 -26.79 12.73 13.93
C GLU A 329 -26.52 12.39 15.40
N GLN A 330 -27.58 12.15 16.17
CA GLN A 330 -27.48 12.03 17.64
C GLN A 330 -26.80 10.74 18.10
N ASP A 331 -27.05 9.61 17.44
CA ASP A 331 -26.48 8.32 17.81
C ASP A 331 -24.94 8.32 17.86
N ILE A 332 -24.29 8.96 16.88
CA ILE A 332 -22.82 9.00 16.82
C ILE A 332 -22.24 9.96 17.88
N LEU A 333 -22.96 11.04 18.19
CA LEU A 333 -22.59 11.99 19.22
C LEU A 333 -22.72 11.37 20.62
N ALA A 334 -23.88 10.77 20.92
CA ALA A 334 -24.11 10.05 22.18
C ALA A 334 -23.11 8.90 22.36
N GLY A 335 -22.82 8.15 21.30
CA GLY A 335 -21.85 7.06 21.34
C GLY A 335 -20.46 7.50 21.79
N VAL A 336 -19.95 8.62 21.29
CA VAL A 336 -18.60 9.08 21.62
C VAL A 336 -18.54 9.93 22.90
N CYS A 337 -19.61 10.68 23.21
CA CYS A 337 -19.66 11.56 24.38
C CYS A 337 -20.03 10.79 25.65
N ASP A 338 -21.05 9.93 25.59
CA ASP A 338 -21.67 9.33 26.77
C ASP A 338 -21.18 7.90 27.01
N HIS A 339 -20.89 7.18 25.92
CA HIS A 339 -20.56 5.75 25.96
C HIS A 339 -19.26 5.38 25.21
N PRO A 340 -18.18 6.18 25.27
CA PRO A 340 -16.98 5.82 24.52
C PRO A 340 -16.46 4.45 24.97
N SER A 341 -16.17 3.57 24.02
CA SER A 341 -15.56 2.26 24.33
C SER A 341 -14.17 2.42 24.96
N ARG A 342 -13.56 3.60 24.82
CA ARG A 342 -12.33 4.00 25.50
C ARG A 342 -12.20 5.52 25.58
N ASN A 343 -11.66 6.02 26.69
CA ASN A 343 -11.23 7.41 26.84
C ASN A 343 -9.98 7.71 25.98
N HIS A 344 -10.10 8.66 25.06
CA HIS A 344 -9.03 9.07 24.16
C HIS A 344 -9.26 10.48 23.61
N SER A 345 -8.19 11.23 23.33
CA SER A 345 -8.27 12.60 22.78
C SER A 345 -9.02 12.68 21.43
N SER A 346 -8.93 11.62 20.62
CA SER A 346 -9.65 11.55 19.33
C SER A 346 -11.18 11.55 19.48
N ASN A 347 -11.71 11.27 20.68
CA ASN A 347 -13.15 11.33 20.95
C ASN A 347 -13.73 12.74 20.79
N TRP A 348 -12.90 13.79 20.91
CA TRP A 348 -13.31 15.18 20.68
C TRP A 348 -13.54 15.52 19.21
N GLY A 349 -13.08 14.71 18.26
CA GLY A 349 -13.20 15.01 16.83
C GLY A 349 -14.65 15.10 16.36
N ILE A 350 -15.49 14.14 16.74
CA ILE A 350 -16.91 14.09 16.34
C ILE A 350 -17.71 15.26 16.96
N PRO A 351 -17.62 15.54 18.27
CA PRO A 351 -18.29 16.69 18.89
C PRO A 351 -17.87 18.04 18.29
N LEU A 352 -16.56 18.26 18.05
CA LEU A 352 -16.07 19.48 17.40
C LEU A 352 -16.64 19.64 16.00
N ALA A 353 -16.68 18.55 15.23
CA ALA A 353 -17.25 18.59 13.88
C ALA A 353 -18.75 18.89 13.88
N ALA A 354 -19.49 18.41 14.88
CA ALA A 354 -20.91 18.70 15.04
C ALA A 354 -21.16 20.18 15.38
N GLU A 355 -20.38 20.75 16.30
CA GLU A 355 -20.47 22.17 16.67
C GLU A 355 -20.13 23.08 15.49
N LEU A 356 -18.99 22.83 14.84
CA LEU A 356 -18.54 23.59 13.67
C LEU A 356 -19.48 23.45 12.47
N ALA A 357 -20.14 22.30 12.29
CA ALA A 357 -21.16 22.13 11.25
C ALA A 357 -22.32 23.12 11.46
N GLY A 358 -22.75 23.33 12.70
CA GLY A 358 -23.78 24.30 13.05
C GLY A 358 -23.37 25.74 12.75
N GLU A 359 -22.16 26.12 13.16
CA GLU A 359 -21.61 27.47 12.96
C GLU A 359 -21.37 27.80 11.48
N LEU A 360 -20.72 26.88 10.74
CA LEU A 360 -20.36 27.08 9.34
C LEU A 360 -21.49 26.72 8.37
N LYS A 361 -22.56 26.08 8.85
CA LYS A 361 -23.71 25.61 8.06
C LYS A 361 -23.30 24.66 6.92
N VAL A 362 -22.34 23.78 7.19
CA VAL A 362 -21.83 22.78 6.24
C VAL A 362 -21.98 21.36 6.82
N PRO A 363 -22.12 20.32 5.99
CA PRO A 363 -22.12 18.94 6.48
C PRO A 363 -20.78 18.56 7.12
N ALA A 364 -20.82 17.63 8.07
CA ALA A 364 -19.66 17.11 8.77
C ALA A 364 -19.65 15.58 8.77
N PHE A 365 -18.46 15.02 8.64
CA PHE A 365 -18.25 13.58 8.51
C PHE A 365 -17.07 13.11 9.37
N THR A 366 -17.09 11.83 9.71
CA THR A 366 -15.92 11.12 10.20
C THR A 366 -15.59 9.94 9.28
N VAL A 367 -14.31 9.70 9.00
CA VAL A 367 -13.87 8.65 8.08
C VAL A 367 -13.16 7.56 8.89
N ASP A 368 -13.58 6.31 8.66
CA ASP A 368 -12.98 5.11 9.23
C ASP A 368 -12.63 5.23 10.74
N PRO A 369 -13.65 5.31 11.62
CA PRO A 369 -13.43 5.42 13.07
C PRO A 369 -12.48 4.36 13.62
N ALA A 370 -11.81 4.65 14.74
CA ALA A 370 -10.76 3.79 15.31
C ALA A 370 -11.22 2.36 15.67
N VAL A 371 -12.53 2.15 15.78
CA VAL A 371 -13.16 0.89 16.16
C VAL A 371 -13.73 0.08 14.99
N VAL A 372 -13.45 0.49 13.74
CA VAL A 372 -13.80 -0.31 12.56
C VAL A 372 -13.24 -1.72 12.71
N ASN A 373 -14.12 -2.70 12.51
CA ASN A 373 -13.82 -4.12 12.67
C ASN A 373 -14.31 -4.87 11.43
N GLU A 374 -13.36 -5.31 10.60
CA GLU A 374 -13.61 -6.11 9.40
C GLU A 374 -13.02 -7.53 9.56
N PHE A 375 -12.77 -7.95 10.80
CA PHE A 375 -12.25 -9.28 11.13
C PHE A 375 -13.12 -10.39 10.57
N CYS A 376 -12.49 -11.40 9.97
CA CYS A 376 -13.16 -12.65 9.68
C CYS A 376 -13.46 -13.41 10.99
N PRO A 377 -14.50 -14.27 11.03
CA PRO A 377 -14.95 -14.92 12.27
C PRO A 377 -13.83 -15.69 13.01
N GLU A 378 -12.90 -16.29 12.27
CA GLU A 378 -11.79 -17.07 12.82
C GLU A 378 -10.81 -16.20 13.62
N VAL A 379 -10.65 -14.94 13.22
CA VAL A 379 -9.71 -13.99 13.85
C VAL A 379 -10.20 -13.58 15.24
N GLU A 380 -11.50 -13.65 15.51
CA GLU A 380 -12.09 -13.28 16.81
C GLU A 380 -11.84 -14.34 17.89
N ILE A 381 -11.51 -15.56 17.48
CA ILE A 381 -11.18 -16.68 18.39
C ILE A 381 -9.81 -16.42 19.01
N SER A 382 -9.77 -16.20 20.33
CA SER A 382 -8.53 -15.90 21.06
C SER A 382 -7.76 -17.13 21.54
N GLY A 383 -8.41 -18.29 21.58
CA GLY A 383 -7.93 -19.50 22.27
C GLY A 383 -8.55 -19.72 23.65
N TYR A 384 -9.29 -18.76 24.20
CA TYR A 384 -10.09 -18.89 25.43
C TYR A 384 -11.51 -18.34 25.22
N SER A 385 -12.54 -19.11 25.53
CA SER A 385 -13.94 -18.76 25.22
C SER A 385 -14.43 -17.48 25.91
N GLY A 386 -13.84 -17.10 27.04
CA GLY A 386 -14.17 -15.86 27.75
C GLY A 386 -13.48 -14.59 27.22
N ILE A 387 -12.59 -14.70 26.22
CA ILE A 387 -11.88 -13.57 25.63
C ILE A 387 -12.06 -13.57 24.12
N THR A 388 -12.45 -12.43 23.55
CA THR A 388 -12.60 -12.26 22.10
C THR A 388 -11.57 -11.27 21.59
N ARG A 389 -10.91 -11.59 20.47
CA ARG A 389 -10.06 -10.61 19.79
C ARG A 389 -10.93 -9.55 19.13
N ARG A 390 -10.65 -8.28 19.40
CA ARG A 390 -11.33 -7.14 18.78
C ARG A 390 -10.33 -6.25 18.07
N SER A 391 -10.71 -5.75 16.90
CA SER A 391 -9.88 -4.79 16.16
C SER A 391 -9.67 -3.53 17.00
N LEU A 392 -8.40 -3.27 17.35
CA LEU A 392 -7.91 -1.98 17.86
C LEU A 392 -6.64 -1.64 17.08
N ALA A 393 -6.78 -0.76 16.10
CA ALA A 393 -5.76 -0.46 15.10
C ALA A 393 -5.73 1.04 14.76
N HIS A 394 -4.67 1.47 14.09
CA HIS A 394 -4.61 2.77 13.43
C HIS A 394 -5.38 2.72 12.10
N VAL A 395 -6.68 2.40 12.15
CA VAL A 395 -7.54 2.09 10.97
C VAL A 395 -7.38 3.15 9.88
N LEU A 396 -7.54 4.42 10.23
CA LEU A 396 -7.42 5.54 9.28
C LEU A 396 -6.08 5.52 8.55
N SER A 397 -4.96 5.39 9.28
CA SER A 397 -3.63 5.34 8.67
C SER A 397 -3.41 4.09 7.83
N VAL A 398 -3.89 2.93 8.30
CA VAL A 398 -3.81 1.66 7.57
C VAL A 398 -4.56 1.75 6.24
N ARG A 399 -5.77 2.31 6.24
CA ARG A 399 -6.59 2.46 5.03
C ARG A 399 -6.05 3.52 4.09
N ALA A 400 -5.54 4.63 4.62
CA ALA A 400 -4.85 5.65 3.85
C ALA A 400 -3.66 5.07 3.08
N ALA A 401 -2.79 4.33 3.78
CA ALA A 401 -1.65 3.68 3.18
C ALA A 401 -2.05 2.57 2.20
N GLY A 402 -3.13 1.83 2.48
CA GLY A 402 -3.71 0.86 1.55
C GLY A 402 -4.18 1.51 0.24
N HIS A 403 -4.92 2.62 0.30
CA HIS A 403 -5.34 3.37 -0.87
C HIS A 403 -4.15 3.92 -1.67
N ARG A 404 -3.17 4.51 -0.98
CA ARG A 404 -1.96 5.04 -1.63
C ARG A 404 -1.12 3.96 -2.31
N ALA A 405 -1.04 2.77 -1.69
CA ALA A 405 -0.42 1.60 -2.30
C ALA A 405 -1.18 1.15 -3.55
N ALA A 406 -2.51 1.07 -3.49
CA ALA A 406 -3.35 0.71 -4.63
C ALA A 406 -3.13 1.65 -5.83
N GLU A 407 -3.09 2.97 -5.59
CA GLU A 407 -2.75 3.99 -6.60
C GLU A 407 -1.36 3.78 -7.19
N THR A 408 -0.37 3.52 -6.34
CA THR A 408 1.03 3.30 -6.76
C THR A 408 1.17 2.03 -7.61
N ILE A 409 0.42 0.98 -7.26
CA ILE A 409 0.39 -0.30 -7.99
C ILE A 409 -0.43 -0.17 -9.30
N GLY A 410 -1.38 0.78 -9.36
CA GLY A 410 -2.25 0.97 -10.51
C GLY A 410 -3.44 0.00 -10.56
N LEU A 411 -3.81 -0.59 -9.42
CA LEU A 411 -4.93 -1.52 -9.28
C LEU A 411 -5.93 -1.01 -8.23
N PRO A 412 -7.23 -1.29 -8.37
CA PRO A 412 -8.22 -0.98 -7.34
C PRO A 412 -7.92 -1.69 -6.01
N LEU A 413 -8.14 -1.01 -4.88
CA LEU A 413 -7.87 -1.55 -3.53
C LEU A 413 -8.67 -2.84 -3.25
N ASP A 414 -9.88 -2.96 -3.81
CA ASP A 414 -10.74 -4.14 -3.69
C ASP A 414 -10.29 -5.34 -4.55
N GLN A 415 -9.23 -5.18 -5.36
CA GLN A 415 -8.66 -6.22 -6.20
C GLN A 415 -7.26 -6.68 -5.76
N ILE A 416 -6.73 -6.12 -4.68
CA ILE A 416 -5.38 -6.42 -4.18
C ILE A 416 -5.40 -6.84 -2.70
N ASN A 417 -4.35 -7.52 -2.28
CA ASN A 417 -4.04 -7.88 -0.91
C ASN A 417 -2.73 -7.19 -0.49
N LEU A 418 -2.74 -6.61 0.71
CA LEU A 418 -1.62 -5.84 1.24
C LEU A 418 -1.35 -6.26 2.67
N VAL A 419 -0.09 -6.14 3.09
CA VAL A 419 0.23 -6.08 4.52
C VAL A 419 0.62 -4.65 4.85
N VAL A 420 -0.20 -3.95 5.62
CA VAL A 420 0.02 -2.55 5.94
C VAL A 420 0.54 -2.41 7.37
N VAL A 421 1.62 -1.64 7.52
CA VAL A 421 2.36 -1.48 8.77
C VAL A 421 2.39 0.00 9.13
N HIS A 422 1.59 0.37 10.12
CA HIS A 422 1.68 1.67 10.77
C HIS A 422 2.76 1.64 11.85
N LEU A 423 3.83 2.41 11.66
CA LEU A 423 4.97 2.53 12.58
C LEU A 423 4.90 3.89 13.31
N GLY A 424 4.40 3.90 14.54
CA GLY A 424 4.30 5.10 15.38
C GLY A 424 4.62 4.82 16.86
N SER A 425 4.10 5.66 17.76
CA SER A 425 4.14 5.38 19.21
C SER A 425 3.35 4.11 19.56
N GLY A 426 2.31 3.80 18.78
CA GLY A 426 1.73 2.47 18.65
C GLY A 426 2.09 1.86 17.29
N ILE A 427 2.17 0.53 17.23
CA ILE A 427 2.44 -0.20 15.98
C ILE A 427 1.23 -1.06 15.64
N THR A 428 0.78 -0.94 14.40
CA THR A 428 -0.23 -1.83 13.80
C THR A 428 0.36 -2.50 12.58
N VAL A 429 0.25 -3.81 12.51
CA VAL A 429 0.45 -4.63 11.32
C VAL A 429 -0.91 -5.22 10.98
N ALA A 430 -1.40 -4.95 9.78
CA ALA A 430 -2.73 -5.32 9.33
C ALA A 430 -2.68 -6.07 8.01
N ALA A 431 -3.45 -7.14 7.93
CA ALA A 431 -3.71 -7.88 6.70
C ALA A 431 -4.92 -7.27 5.99
N LEU A 432 -4.69 -6.73 4.80
CA LEU A 432 -5.74 -6.26 3.90
C LEU A 432 -5.97 -7.31 2.83
N ARG A 433 -7.18 -7.83 2.72
CA ARG A 433 -7.59 -8.75 1.67
C ARG A 433 -8.72 -8.13 0.88
N ARG A 434 -8.50 -7.86 -0.42
CA ARG A 434 -9.47 -7.18 -1.29
C ARG A 434 -10.04 -5.92 -0.64
N GLY A 435 -9.13 -5.10 -0.09
CA GLY A 435 -9.45 -3.83 0.55
C GLY A 435 -10.11 -3.89 1.93
N LYS A 436 -10.37 -5.08 2.47
CA LYS A 436 -10.89 -5.26 3.84
C LYS A 436 -9.77 -5.61 4.81
N MET A 437 -9.78 -4.99 5.99
CA MET A 437 -8.82 -5.29 7.05
C MET A 437 -9.24 -6.55 7.81
N VAL A 438 -8.84 -7.72 7.30
CA VAL A 438 -9.32 -9.03 7.76
C VAL A 438 -8.66 -9.53 9.05
N ASP A 439 -7.46 -9.04 9.36
CA ASP A 439 -6.75 -9.31 10.61
C ASP A 439 -5.80 -8.15 10.93
N ASN A 440 -5.53 -7.91 12.21
CA ASN A 440 -4.45 -7.06 12.70
C ASN A 440 -4.05 -7.45 14.12
N ASN A 441 -2.82 -7.11 14.51
CA ASN A 441 -2.45 -7.12 15.92
C ASN A 441 -3.25 -6.07 16.70
N ILE A 442 -3.55 -6.34 17.96
CA ILE A 442 -4.31 -5.42 18.81
C ILE A 442 -3.31 -4.40 19.38
N ALA A 443 -3.21 -3.25 18.73
CA ALA A 443 -2.15 -2.25 18.94
C ALA A 443 -2.11 -1.65 20.37
N LEU A 444 -3.10 -1.96 21.20
CA LEU A 444 -3.17 -1.62 22.60
C LEU A 444 -3.43 -2.87 23.44
N LEU A 445 -2.45 -3.30 24.24
CA LEU A 445 -2.56 -4.36 25.26
C LEU A 445 -3.14 -5.71 24.78
N GLY A 446 -3.18 -6.00 23.49
CA GLY A 446 -3.77 -7.25 23.00
C GLY A 446 -2.91 -8.05 22.02
N GLY A 447 -1.62 -7.71 21.90
CA GLY A 447 -0.62 -8.51 21.16
C GLY A 447 0.13 -7.74 20.07
N GLY A 448 1.17 -8.39 19.54
CA GLY A 448 2.08 -7.83 18.54
C GLY A 448 3.38 -7.25 19.13
N PRO A 449 4.17 -6.55 18.31
CA PRO A 449 5.49 -6.08 18.71
C PRO A 449 5.42 -5.01 19.80
N PHE A 450 6.44 -4.97 20.66
CA PHE A 450 6.65 -3.79 21.51
C PHE A 450 6.95 -2.56 20.66
N THR A 451 6.68 -1.37 21.20
CA THR A 451 6.78 -0.09 20.49
C THR A 451 7.73 0.86 21.22
N PRO A 452 7.86 2.14 20.82
CA PRO A 452 8.61 3.09 21.64
C PRO A 452 8.13 3.22 23.09
N GLN A 453 6.81 3.08 23.33
CA GLN A 453 6.17 3.36 24.63
C GLN A 453 5.36 2.19 25.21
N ARG A 454 5.13 1.11 24.44
CA ARG A 454 4.24 0.00 24.83
C ARG A 454 5.00 -1.31 24.88
N SER A 455 4.64 -2.15 25.85
CA SER A 455 5.29 -3.46 26.07
C SER A 455 5.01 -4.50 24.98
N GLY A 456 3.94 -4.35 24.19
CA GLY A 456 3.53 -5.35 23.21
C GLY A 456 3.09 -6.66 23.86
N GLN A 457 3.34 -7.79 23.20
CA GLN A 457 3.03 -9.11 23.74
C GLN A 457 4.04 -9.54 24.82
N LEU A 458 3.53 -10.01 25.96
CA LEU A 458 4.31 -10.53 27.09
C LEU A 458 4.02 -12.02 27.34
N PRO A 459 4.95 -12.76 27.97
CA PRO A 459 4.67 -14.10 28.46
C PRO A 459 3.51 -14.10 29.46
N VAL A 460 2.50 -14.95 29.21
CA VAL A 460 1.26 -14.94 30.02
C VAL A 460 1.52 -15.29 31.49
N GLY A 461 2.40 -16.25 31.76
CA GLY A 461 2.75 -16.64 33.14
C GLY A 461 3.36 -15.49 33.93
N GLU A 462 4.35 -14.80 33.36
CA GLU A 462 5.00 -13.65 34.01
C GLU A 462 4.06 -12.46 34.19
N LEU A 463 3.15 -12.24 33.23
CA LEU A 463 2.12 -11.22 33.38
C LEU A 463 1.16 -11.54 34.53
N ILE A 464 0.76 -12.80 34.70
CA ILE A 464 -0.08 -13.22 35.84
C ILE A 464 0.66 -12.98 37.16
N GLU A 465 1.93 -13.41 37.27
CA GLU A 465 2.74 -13.14 38.46
C GLU A 465 2.84 -11.64 38.76
N LEU A 466 3.04 -10.81 37.73
CA LEU A 466 3.09 -9.35 37.89
C LEU A 466 1.75 -8.75 38.34
N CYS A 467 0.63 -9.25 37.83
CA CYS A 467 -0.71 -8.83 38.25
C CYS A 467 -0.99 -9.12 39.74
N TYR A 468 -0.42 -10.21 40.27
CA TYR A 468 -0.63 -10.63 41.66
C TYR A 468 0.53 -10.30 42.60
N SER A 469 1.58 -9.61 42.12
CA SER A 469 2.76 -9.30 42.92
C SER A 469 2.52 -8.20 43.97
N GLY A 470 1.35 -7.55 43.97
CA GLY A 470 1.04 -6.41 44.83
C GLY A 470 1.81 -5.12 44.49
N ARG A 471 2.56 -5.09 43.39
CA ARG A 471 3.38 -3.93 42.98
C ARG A 471 2.58 -2.83 42.31
N PHE A 472 1.48 -3.19 41.67
CA PHE A 472 0.65 -2.30 40.88
C PHE A 472 -0.81 -2.60 41.14
N THR A 473 -1.61 -1.54 41.21
CA THR A 473 -3.05 -1.64 40.94
C THR A 473 -3.27 -1.95 39.45
N LYS A 474 -4.49 -2.35 39.09
CA LYS A 474 -4.85 -2.60 37.70
C LYS A 474 -4.59 -1.38 36.82
N GLU A 475 -4.95 -0.19 37.30
CA GLU A 475 -4.81 1.08 36.59
C GLU A 475 -3.34 1.47 36.40
N GLU A 476 -2.52 1.30 37.45
CA GLU A 476 -1.08 1.55 37.37
C GLU A 476 -0.39 0.59 36.42
N LEU A 477 -0.74 -0.70 36.45
CA LEU A 477 -0.17 -1.70 35.53
C LEU A 477 -0.56 -1.39 34.07
N LEU A 478 -1.81 -0.97 33.85
CA LEU A 478 -2.28 -0.50 32.54
C LEU A 478 -1.45 0.68 32.04
N GLU A 479 -1.18 1.66 32.89
CA GLU A 479 -0.34 2.80 32.54
C GLU A 479 1.11 2.37 32.25
N GLU A 480 1.68 1.53 33.12
CA GLU A 480 3.04 1.03 33.01
C GLU A 480 3.26 0.35 31.65
N LEU A 481 2.36 -0.57 31.27
CA LEU A 481 2.46 -1.33 30.03
C LEU A 481 2.13 -0.51 28.76
N THR A 482 1.40 0.61 28.88
CA THR A 482 0.95 1.41 27.71
C THR A 482 1.67 2.73 27.50
N LYS A 483 2.33 3.28 28.52
CA LYS A 483 3.06 4.55 28.45
C LYS A 483 4.54 4.42 28.79
N ARG A 484 4.92 3.44 29.62
CA ARG A 484 6.30 3.26 30.11
C ARG A 484 6.93 1.93 29.67
N GLY A 485 6.27 1.23 28.74
CA GLY A 485 6.76 -0.01 28.16
C GLY A 485 7.70 0.23 26.98
N GLY A 486 8.14 -0.85 26.34
CA GLY A 486 8.87 -0.77 25.06
C GLY A 486 10.26 -0.13 25.18
N LEU A 487 10.67 0.65 24.18
CA LEU A 487 11.99 1.30 24.19
C LEU A 487 12.22 2.16 25.44
N ARG A 488 11.19 2.89 25.88
CA ARG A 488 11.22 3.69 27.10
C ARG A 488 11.62 2.86 28.32
N SER A 489 11.04 1.67 28.46
CA SER A 489 11.31 0.77 29.59
C SER A 489 12.77 0.30 29.63
N TYR A 490 13.35 0.01 28.45
CA TYR A 490 14.71 -0.54 28.35
C TYR A 490 15.81 0.53 28.33
N LEU A 491 15.54 1.71 27.77
CA LEU A 491 16.56 2.70 27.41
C LEU A 491 16.35 4.08 28.05
N ASP A 492 15.25 4.24 28.81
CA ASP A 492 14.72 5.52 29.33
C ASP A 492 14.53 6.60 28.25
N GLU A 493 14.28 6.17 27.02
CA GLU A 493 14.15 7.01 25.84
C GLU A 493 13.22 6.35 24.82
N ASP A 494 12.40 7.15 24.15
CA ASP A 494 11.42 6.73 23.15
C ASP A 494 11.49 7.56 21.85
N ASP A 495 12.26 8.65 21.81
CA ASP A 495 12.57 9.35 20.56
C ASP A 495 13.62 8.60 19.75
N MET A 496 13.17 8.00 18.64
CA MET A 496 14.07 7.30 17.73
C MET A 496 15.18 8.18 17.13
N LYS A 497 15.00 9.49 17.01
CA LYS A 497 16.10 10.37 16.54
C LYS A 497 17.26 10.41 17.52
N LEU A 498 16.95 10.41 18.82
CA LEU A 498 17.97 10.40 19.88
C LEU A 498 18.62 9.02 19.97
N LEU A 499 17.82 7.95 19.92
CA LEU A 499 18.34 6.58 19.92
C LEU A 499 19.23 6.29 18.71
N GLU A 500 18.88 6.76 17.51
CA GLU A 500 19.75 6.64 16.33
C GLU A 500 21.10 7.34 16.51
N ARG A 501 21.13 8.51 17.18
CA ARG A 501 22.39 9.20 17.51
C ARG A 501 23.22 8.40 18.50
N ARG A 502 22.59 7.86 19.55
CA ARG A 502 23.26 6.98 20.53
C ARG A 502 23.89 5.76 19.84
N ILE A 503 23.13 5.09 18.97
CA ILE A 503 23.61 3.94 18.21
C ILE A 503 24.78 4.32 17.30
N LYS A 504 24.69 5.45 16.58
CA LYS A 504 25.80 5.95 15.75
C LYS A 504 27.07 6.25 16.56
N ASN A 505 26.91 6.59 17.84
CA ASN A 505 28.01 6.83 18.77
C ASN A 505 28.49 5.56 19.49
N GLY A 506 28.02 4.36 19.10
CA GLY A 506 28.49 3.08 19.65
C GLY A 506 27.69 2.55 20.85
N ASP A 507 26.46 3.03 21.07
CA ASP A 507 25.57 2.48 22.12
C ASP A 507 25.00 1.11 21.70
N GLU A 508 25.76 0.05 22.03
CA GLU A 508 25.39 -1.35 21.76
C GLU A 508 24.09 -1.80 22.44
N PRO A 509 23.79 -1.45 23.72
CA PRO A 509 22.49 -1.73 24.32
C PRO A 509 21.32 -1.14 23.52
N ALA A 510 21.42 0.12 23.10
CA ALA A 510 20.38 0.74 22.28
C ALA A 510 20.20 0.02 20.94
N LEU A 511 21.30 -0.36 20.28
CA LEU A 511 21.25 -1.12 19.02
C LEU A 511 20.55 -2.46 19.19
N SER A 512 20.89 -3.21 20.24
CA SER A 512 20.29 -4.52 20.55
C SER A 512 18.77 -4.41 20.75
N ILE A 513 18.33 -3.46 21.57
CA ILE A 513 16.91 -3.27 21.89
C ILE A 513 16.12 -2.79 20.66
N VAL A 514 16.64 -1.83 19.89
CA VAL A 514 15.99 -1.39 18.64
C VAL A 514 15.92 -2.52 17.61
N THR A 515 16.98 -3.34 17.52
CA THR A 515 16.99 -4.53 16.65
C THR A 515 15.92 -5.54 17.06
N ALA A 516 15.73 -5.76 18.37
CA ALA A 516 14.67 -6.62 18.89
C ALA A 516 13.27 -6.10 18.52
N MET A 517 13.05 -4.77 18.57
CA MET A 517 11.80 -4.15 18.14
C MET A 517 11.52 -4.45 16.67
N VAL A 518 12.50 -4.19 15.79
CA VAL A 518 12.42 -4.45 14.35
C VAL A 518 12.14 -5.93 14.07
N TYR A 519 12.79 -6.83 14.80
CA TYR A 519 12.59 -8.27 14.68
C TYR A 519 11.16 -8.70 15.01
N GLN A 520 10.56 -8.16 16.08
CA GLN A 520 9.17 -8.47 16.41
C GLN A 520 8.20 -7.92 15.35
N ILE A 521 8.44 -6.70 14.84
CA ILE A 521 7.65 -6.13 13.75
C ILE A 521 7.72 -7.02 12.50
N ALA A 522 8.91 -7.50 12.13
CA ALA A 522 9.09 -8.37 10.97
C ALA A 522 8.38 -9.72 11.13
N LYS A 523 8.37 -10.30 12.34
CA LYS A 523 7.60 -11.51 12.64
C LYS A 523 6.09 -11.28 12.46
N GLU A 524 5.60 -10.15 12.97
CA GLU A 524 4.19 -9.78 12.86
C GLU A 524 3.79 -9.55 11.39
N ILE A 525 4.65 -8.93 10.59
CA ILE A 525 4.47 -8.81 9.12
C ILE A 525 4.34 -10.21 8.49
N GLY A 526 5.17 -11.17 8.91
CA GLY A 526 5.09 -12.55 8.44
C GLY A 526 3.74 -13.20 8.78
N ALA A 527 3.24 -12.99 10.01
CA ALA A 527 1.92 -13.48 10.41
C ALA A 527 0.80 -12.86 9.57
N MET A 528 0.82 -11.53 9.39
CA MET A 528 -0.18 -10.82 8.60
C MET A 528 -0.08 -11.11 7.10
N PHE A 529 1.10 -11.47 6.58
CA PHE A 529 1.27 -11.95 5.22
C PHE A 529 0.51 -13.26 5.00
N VAL A 530 0.60 -14.20 5.96
CA VAL A 530 -0.20 -15.44 5.92
C VAL A 530 -1.70 -15.13 6.01
N ALA A 531 -2.09 -14.19 6.89
CA ALA A 531 -3.48 -13.78 7.02
C ALA A 531 -4.02 -13.07 5.75
N ALA A 532 -3.20 -12.30 5.04
CA ALA A 532 -3.61 -11.62 3.81
C ALA A 532 -3.86 -12.63 2.66
N GLY A 533 -3.02 -13.66 2.53
CA GLY A 533 -3.12 -14.72 1.52
C GLY A 533 -1.85 -14.84 0.66
N SER A 534 -1.78 -15.81 -0.26
CA SER A 534 -0.57 -16.07 -1.08
C SER A 534 -0.27 -15.00 -2.15
N ASP A 535 -1.24 -14.16 -2.47
CA ASP A 535 -1.17 -13.14 -3.52
C ASP A 535 -1.12 -11.73 -2.91
N VAL A 536 -0.15 -11.47 -2.01
CA VAL A 536 0.10 -10.11 -1.49
C VAL A 536 0.90 -9.32 -2.51
N GLU A 537 0.35 -8.21 -3.01
CA GLU A 537 1.01 -7.33 -3.97
C GLU A 537 2.15 -6.54 -3.32
N ALA A 538 1.97 -6.08 -2.08
CA ALA A 538 2.99 -5.33 -1.36
C ALA A 538 2.85 -5.36 0.17
N ILE A 539 3.99 -5.19 0.84
CA ILE A 539 4.08 -4.76 2.24
C ILE A 539 4.23 -3.24 2.25
N VAL A 540 3.37 -2.53 2.97
CA VAL A 540 3.29 -1.07 2.97
C VAL A 540 3.70 -0.54 4.33
N LEU A 541 4.80 0.22 4.39
CA LEU A 541 5.29 0.84 5.62
C LEU A 541 4.86 2.31 5.68
N THR A 542 4.23 2.73 6.78
CA THR A 542 3.78 4.11 7.00
C THR A 542 3.97 4.54 8.45
N GLY A 543 3.62 5.78 8.79
CA GLY A 543 3.68 6.32 10.15
C GLY A 543 4.96 7.09 10.47
N GLY A 544 5.02 7.66 11.68
CA GLY A 544 6.11 8.57 12.08
C GLY A 544 7.50 7.92 12.08
N LEU A 545 7.60 6.65 12.48
CA LEU A 545 8.85 5.90 12.49
C LEU A 545 9.30 5.48 11.09
N ALA A 546 8.44 5.56 10.06
CA ALA A 546 8.84 5.34 8.67
C ALA A 546 9.84 6.40 8.16
N ARG A 547 10.11 7.47 8.91
CA ARG A 547 11.18 8.43 8.62
C ARG A 547 12.58 7.89 8.96
N SER A 548 12.66 6.84 9.79
CA SER A 548 13.92 6.21 10.17
C SER A 548 14.44 5.31 9.03
N ARG A 549 15.52 5.74 8.38
CA ARG A 549 16.21 4.91 7.37
C ARG A 549 16.73 3.60 7.98
N MET A 550 17.14 3.62 9.25
CA MET A 550 17.61 2.43 9.98
C MET A 550 16.50 1.38 10.10
N ILE A 551 15.32 1.76 10.61
CA ILE A 551 14.18 0.86 10.76
C ILE A 551 13.69 0.36 9.40
N LEU A 552 13.50 1.26 8.43
CA LEU A 552 13.03 0.89 7.09
C LEU A 552 13.98 -0.10 6.40
N SER A 553 15.30 0.14 6.48
CA SER A 553 16.30 -0.75 5.87
C SER A 553 16.28 -2.14 6.51
N ALA A 554 16.27 -2.19 7.84
CA ALA A 554 16.28 -3.44 8.59
C ALA A 554 14.99 -4.25 8.35
N LEU A 555 13.81 -3.61 8.32
CA LEU A 555 12.55 -4.26 7.95
C LEU A 555 12.61 -4.80 6.52
N ARG A 556 12.99 -3.96 5.54
CA ARG A 556 13.11 -4.38 4.12
C ARG A 556 14.02 -5.59 3.94
N GLN A 557 15.14 -5.65 4.67
CA GLN A 557 16.05 -6.79 4.64
C GLN A 557 15.38 -8.08 5.13
N GLN A 558 14.55 -8.01 6.16
CA GLN A 558 13.90 -9.20 6.74
C GLN A 558 12.67 -9.66 5.94
N VAL A 559 11.84 -8.72 5.47
CA VAL A 559 10.52 -9.01 4.90
C VAL A 559 10.43 -8.85 3.38
N GLY A 560 11.42 -8.24 2.72
CA GLY A 560 11.41 -8.02 1.26
C GLY A 560 11.41 -9.30 0.42
N ARG A 561 11.72 -10.45 1.05
CA ARG A 561 11.56 -11.79 0.45
C ARG A 561 10.10 -12.27 0.37
N LEU A 562 9.19 -11.66 1.12
CA LEU A 562 7.76 -12.01 1.15
C LEU A 562 7.00 -11.31 0.02
N ALA A 563 7.12 -9.97 -0.06
CA ALA A 563 6.52 -9.14 -1.10
C ALA A 563 7.36 -7.86 -1.35
N PRO A 564 7.15 -7.12 -2.46
CA PRO A 564 7.66 -5.76 -2.62
C PRO A 564 7.31 -4.88 -1.42
N VAL A 565 8.25 -4.02 -1.00
CA VAL A 565 8.04 -3.13 0.16
C VAL A 565 7.89 -1.69 -0.30
N LEU A 566 6.67 -1.16 -0.18
CA LEU A 566 6.36 0.25 -0.38
C LEU A 566 6.54 1.00 0.94
N SER A 567 6.94 2.27 0.88
CA SER A 567 7.06 3.09 2.09
C SER A 567 6.59 4.49 1.81
N PHE A 568 5.69 4.97 2.67
CA PHE A 568 5.13 6.32 2.60
C PHE A 568 5.53 7.06 3.87
N GLU A 569 6.37 8.08 3.72
CA GLU A 569 6.83 8.89 4.84
C GLU A 569 5.71 9.83 5.32
N GLY A 570 5.55 9.95 6.63
CA GLY A 570 4.60 10.86 7.24
C GLY A 570 3.25 10.25 7.59
N SER A 571 2.33 11.10 8.05
CA SER A 571 0.97 10.72 8.41
C SER A 571 0.05 10.99 7.23
N LEU A 572 -0.57 9.94 6.70
CA LEU A 572 -1.58 10.04 5.64
C LEU A 572 -3.00 10.28 6.20
N GLU A 573 -3.13 10.53 7.51
CA GLU A 573 -4.42 10.65 8.19
C GLU A 573 -5.23 11.85 7.67
N MET A 574 -4.58 13.01 7.49
CA MET A 574 -5.27 14.24 7.06
C MET A 574 -5.80 14.11 5.63
N GLU A 575 -4.96 13.59 4.73
CA GLU A 575 -5.31 13.28 3.35
C GLU A 575 -6.47 12.27 3.27
N ALA A 576 -6.45 11.23 4.11
CA ALA A 576 -7.49 10.21 4.12
C ALA A 576 -8.84 10.74 4.61
N LEU A 577 -8.84 11.60 5.63
CA LEU A 577 -10.05 12.28 6.10
C LEU A 577 -10.64 13.17 5.00
N ALA A 578 -9.81 13.97 4.34
CA ALA A 578 -10.25 14.79 3.21
C ALA A 578 -10.80 13.93 2.06
N ALA A 579 -10.05 12.92 1.62
CA ALA A 579 -10.42 12.04 0.52
C ALA A 579 -11.73 11.27 0.77
N GLY A 580 -11.93 10.77 1.99
CA GLY A 580 -13.16 10.09 2.39
C GLY A 580 -14.39 11.01 2.33
N THR A 581 -14.24 12.26 2.74
CA THR A 581 -15.29 13.28 2.68
C THR A 581 -15.56 13.78 1.26
N LEU A 582 -14.51 13.99 0.46
CA LEU A 582 -14.65 14.40 -0.95
C LEU A 582 -15.41 13.37 -1.78
N LYS A 583 -15.20 12.07 -1.52
CA LYS A 583 -15.99 11.00 -2.18
C LYS A 583 -17.49 11.16 -1.92
N VAL A 584 -17.90 11.59 -0.72
CA VAL A 584 -19.30 11.90 -0.39
C VAL A 584 -19.75 13.17 -1.11
N LEU A 585 -18.97 14.25 -1.04
CA LEU A 585 -19.32 15.53 -1.68
C LEU A 585 -19.49 15.44 -3.19
N TYR A 586 -18.73 14.57 -3.85
CA TYR A 586 -18.85 14.29 -5.28
C TYR A 586 -19.89 13.23 -5.63
N GLY A 587 -20.63 12.69 -4.65
CA GLY A 587 -21.62 11.64 -4.88
C GLY A 587 -21.03 10.31 -5.37
N ARG A 588 -19.74 10.05 -5.10
CA ARG A 588 -19.09 8.77 -5.45
C ARG A 588 -19.43 7.67 -4.44
N ILE A 589 -19.70 8.03 -3.19
CA ILE A 589 -20.18 7.14 -2.13
C ILE A 589 -21.27 7.85 -1.32
N GLU A 590 -22.17 7.08 -0.72
CA GLU A 590 -23.11 7.61 0.28
C GLU A 590 -22.48 7.61 1.68
N ALA A 591 -22.79 8.63 2.48
CA ALA A 591 -22.40 8.65 3.88
C ALA A 591 -23.22 7.63 4.68
N ARG A 592 -22.53 6.86 5.51
CA ARG A 592 -23.14 5.88 6.41
C ARG A 592 -23.70 6.57 7.65
N LYS A 593 -24.71 5.95 8.27
CA LYS A 593 -25.22 6.35 9.59
C LYS A 593 -24.73 5.38 10.64
N TYR A 594 -24.16 5.91 11.71
CA TYR A 594 -23.85 5.12 12.88
C TYR A 594 -25.14 4.93 13.69
N ARG A 595 -25.38 3.72 14.18
CA ARG A 595 -26.50 3.41 15.08
C ARG A 595 -25.94 3.04 16.43
N LEU A 596 -26.41 3.72 17.46
CA LEU A 596 -26.03 3.39 18.83
C LEU A 596 -26.65 2.03 19.20
N PRO A 597 -25.89 1.08 19.78
CA PRO A 597 -26.47 -0.20 20.18
C PRO A 597 -27.58 0.00 21.22
N GLU A 598 -28.66 -0.78 21.12
CA GLU A 598 -29.87 -0.62 21.95
C GLU A 598 -29.58 -0.69 23.47
N GLU A 599 -28.58 -1.49 23.88
CA GLU A 599 -28.12 -1.59 25.27
C GLU A 599 -27.62 -0.25 25.87
N PHE A 600 -27.16 0.68 25.02
CA PHE A 600 -26.74 2.01 25.45
C PHE A 600 -27.87 3.04 25.36
N LYS A 601 -28.86 2.84 24.49
CA LYS A 601 -30.00 3.77 24.34
C LYS A 601 -30.88 3.82 25.60
N SER A 602 -31.11 2.67 26.24
CA SER A 602 -31.89 2.60 27.49
C SER A 602 -31.22 3.30 28.68
N LEU A 603 -29.91 3.52 28.63
CA LEU A 603 -29.15 4.22 29.69
C LEU A 603 -29.18 5.74 29.51
N SER A 604 -29.30 6.23 28.28
CA SER A 604 -29.41 7.65 27.95
C SER A 604 -30.78 8.27 28.25
N GLU A 605 -31.86 7.47 28.30
CA GLU A 605 -33.22 7.94 28.64
C GLU A 605 -33.45 8.13 30.16
N VAL A 606 -32.50 7.74 31.02
CA VAL A 606 -32.62 7.78 32.49
C VAL A 606 -31.82 8.94 33.12
N ARG A 607 -31.67 10.07 32.43
CA ARG A 607 -31.19 11.31 33.05
C ARG A 607 -32.32 12.34 33.12
N PRO A 608 -32.67 12.85 34.32
CA PRO A 608 -33.67 13.90 34.48
C PRO A 608 -33.24 15.24 33.88
#